data_AF-A0A9X1V676-F1
#
_entry.id   AF-A0A9X1V676-F1
#
_cell.length_a   1.000
_cell.length_b   1.000
_cell.length_c   1.000
_cell.angle_alpha   90.00
_cell.angle_beta   90.00
_cell.angle_gamma   90.00
#
_symmetry.space_group_name_H-M   'P 1'
#
loop_
_entity.id
_entity.type
_entity.pdbx_description
1 polymer ?
#
loop_
_entity_poly.entity_id
_entity_poly.type
_entity_poly.pdbx_seq_one_letter_code
_entity_poly.pdbx_strand_id
1 'polypeptide(L)'
;MEFDFLSPVNDDLLDEIKSLNPQSIGANIRLHTSRSGLPELEGVNVAIFGVWENRRSVRPSDAPDFNHLRSQFYSLYPGNWKINLADLGDIEPGATVEDSYFAVQHLVESLVKQDIIPVIIGGSQDLIYAQYRAYDNLDQMVNLVNIDSRFDLGDAEKAISNHSYVGKIVVDQPYNLFNYTTVGYQTYFNSQEEIELMERLFFEAYRLGEVTSDISLMEPIFRSANIVGMDLGAIDSSAMNSAYFNSPNGFNGREICALSRYVGISDKVSSFGIYEYQEKMGSLSNMLVAQIIWYFIEGVNYRSNENTISAKKEFIKYQVPIDDEVLVFFKSPYSGRWWIEIPFSSNVNTKLKRHTLLPCSEEDYLEACNQVIPERWYKAKRKNEV
;
A
#
# COMPACT_ATOMS: atom_id res chain seq x y z
N MET A 1 -21.87 11.95 14.53
CA MET A 1 -21.98 10.80 13.60
C MET A 1 -20.55 10.38 13.27
N GLU A 2 -20.29 9.09 13.05
CA GLU A 2 -18.93 8.51 13.04
C GLU A 2 -17.98 9.15 12.01
N PHE A 3 -18.51 9.76 10.95
CA PHE A 3 -17.74 10.34 9.85
C PHE A 3 -18.18 11.77 9.46
N ASP A 4 -18.50 12.61 10.44
CA ASP A 4 -18.98 14.01 10.20
C ASP A 4 -17.95 14.94 9.53
N PHE A 5 -16.70 14.50 9.40
CA PHE A 5 -15.61 15.26 8.77
C PHE A 5 -15.46 15.00 7.26
N LEU A 6 -16.26 14.09 6.69
CA LEU A 6 -16.26 13.83 5.25
C LEU A 6 -17.13 14.86 4.53
N SER A 7 -16.59 15.46 3.47
CA SER A 7 -17.36 16.21 2.49
C SER A 7 -17.80 15.28 1.34
N PRO A 8 -19.00 15.48 0.77
CA PRO A 8 -19.51 14.66 -0.32
C PRO A 8 -18.74 14.89 -1.62
N VAL A 9 -18.86 13.96 -2.57
CA VAL A 9 -18.34 14.18 -3.93
C VAL A 9 -19.04 15.37 -4.60
N ASN A 10 -18.32 16.08 -5.47
CA ASN A 10 -18.84 17.26 -6.16
C ASN A 10 -20.12 16.93 -6.95
N ASP A 11 -21.15 17.77 -6.81
CA ASP A 11 -22.44 17.63 -7.49
C ASP A 11 -22.30 17.62 -9.03
N ASP A 12 -21.30 18.31 -9.60
CA ASP A 12 -21.00 18.30 -11.04
C ASP A 12 -20.65 16.88 -11.55
N LEU A 13 -19.96 16.08 -10.74
CA LEU A 13 -19.66 14.68 -11.06
C LEU A 13 -20.94 13.83 -11.10
N LEU A 14 -21.95 14.15 -10.29
CA LEU A 14 -23.23 13.44 -10.29
C LEU A 14 -23.99 13.67 -11.59
N ASP A 15 -23.86 14.85 -12.19
CA ASP A 15 -24.44 15.15 -13.49
C ASP A 15 -23.66 14.46 -14.63
N GLU A 16 -22.33 14.39 -14.53
CA GLU A 16 -21.52 13.59 -15.45
C GLU A 16 -21.92 12.12 -15.43
N ILE A 17 -22.07 11.52 -14.24
CA ILE A 17 -22.45 10.11 -14.06
C ILE A 17 -23.77 9.77 -14.77
N LYS A 18 -24.77 10.67 -14.74
CA LYS A 18 -26.05 10.45 -15.43
C LYS A 18 -25.92 10.30 -16.95
N SER A 19 -24.86 10.87 -17.53
CA SER A 19 -24.55 10.77 -18.96
C SER A 19 -23.68 9.56 -19.32
N LEU A 20 -23.09 8.90 -18.33
CA LEU A 20 -22.25 7.72 -18.54
C LEU A 20 -23.09 6.50 -18.93
N ASN A 21 -22.41 5.50 -19.51
CA ASN A 21 -23.03 4.21 -19.75
C ASN A 21 -23.45 3.58 -18.41
N PRO A 22 -24.65 2.98 -18.29
CA PRO A 22 -25.09 2.29 -17.07
C PRO A 22 -24.17 1.18 -16.57
N GLN A 23 -23.28 0.68 -17.43
CA GLN A 23 -22.27 -0.33 -17.08
C GLN A 23 -20.95 0.29 -16.58
N SER A 24 -20.78 1.61 -16.56
CA SER A 24 -19.57 2.25 -16.05
C SER A 24 -19.46 2.12 -14.53
N ILE A 25 -18.25 2.32 -13.99
CA ILE A 25 -18.00 2.30 -12.55
C ILE A 25 -18.85 3.37 -11.85
N GLY A 26 -18.87 4.60 -12.39
CA GLY A 26 -19.61 5.73 -11.82
C GLY A 26 -21.10 5.47 -11.68
N ALA A 27 -21.69 4.69 -12.59
CA ALA A 27 -23.11 4.35 -12.55
C ALA A 27 -23.47 3.29 -11.48
N ASN A 28 -22.48 2.54 -10.99
CA ASN A 28 -22.68 1.38 -10.09
C ASN A 28 -22.01 1.54 -8.70
N ILE A 29 -21.12 2.52 -8.52
CA ILE A 29 -20.48 2.83 -7.24
C ILE A 29 -21.45 3.48 -6.26
N ARG A 30 -21.34 3.17 -4.96
CA ARG A 30 -22.10 3.87 -3.91
C ARG A 30 -21.41 5.20 -3.60
N LEU A 31 -22.15 6.30 -3.55
CA LEU A 31 -21.57 7.65 -3.43
C LEU A 31 -22.06 8.36 -2.18
N HIS A 32 -21.14 9.03 -1.49
CA HIS A 32 -21.47 10.09 -0.54
C HIS A 32 -21.86 11.35 -1.30
N THR A 33 -23.14 11.75 -1.23
CA THR A 33 -23.64 12.94 -1.92
C THR A 33 -24.25 13.95 -0.94
N SER A 34 -24.26 15.23 -1.32
CA SER A 34 -24.89 16.31 -0.55
C SER A 34 -26.36 16.07 -0.24
N ARG A 35 -27.05 15.26 -1.05
CA ARG A 35 -28.49 14.99 -0.93
C ARG A 35 -28.81 13.74 -0.10
N SER A 36 -28.06 12.67 -0.30
CA SER A 36 -28.30 11.37 0.36
C SER A 36 -27.43 11.14 1.59
N GLY A 37 -26.41 11.97 1.82
CA GLY A 37 -25.38 11.72 2.83
C GLY A 37 -24.53 10.49 2.47
N LEU A 38 -23.84 9.96 3.48
CA LEU A 38 -22.97 8.81 3.36
C LEU A 38 -23.75 7.56 2.90
N PRO A 39 -23.16 6.74 2.02
CA PRO A 39 -23.79 5.50 1.59
C PRO A 39 -23.77 4.44 2.70
N GLU A 40 -24.67 3.46 2.60
CA GLU A 40 -24.61 2.26 3.42
C GLU A 40 -23.34 1.46 3.08
N LEU A 41 -22.56 1.10 4.12
CA LEU A 41 -21.28 0.39 3.96
C LEU A 41 -21.43 -1.13 4.01
N GLU A 42 -22.60 -1.66 4.36
CA GLU A 42 -22.82 -3.11 4.43
C GLU A 42 -22.57 -3.77 3.06
N GLY A 43 -21.66 -4.74 3.03
CA GLY A 43 -21.27 -5.47 1.83
C GLY A 43 -20.34 -4.72 0.87
N VAL A 44 -19.86 -3.52 1.22
CA VAL A 44 -18.77 -2.83 0.51
C VAL A 44 -17.46 -3.59 0.72
N ASN A 45 -16.66 -3.74 -0.32
CA ASN A 45 -15.35 -4.40 -0.23
C ASN A 45 -14.21 -3.38 -0.25
N VAL A 46 -14.37 -2.31 -1.03
CA VAL A 46 -13.37 -1.25 -1.20
C VAL A 46 -14.06 0.09 -1.08
N ALA A 47 -13.52 0.96 -0.22
CA ALA A 47 -13.99 2.33 -0.06
C ALA A 47 -12.88 3.31 -0.45
N ILE A 48 -13.20 4.27 -1.31
CA ILE A 48 -12.29 5.29 -1.82
C ILE A 48 -12.59 6.61 -1.10
N PHE A 49 -11.56 7.34 -0.68
CA PHE A 49 -11.71 8.70 -0.22
C PHE A 49 -10.46 9.55 -0.50
N GLY A 50 -10.68 10.84 -0.73
CA GLY A 50 -9.61 11.81 -0.92
C GLY A 50 -9.20 12.49 0.38
N VAL A 51 -7.96 12.98 0.47
CA VAL A 51 -7.47 13.76 1.62
C VAL A 51 -6.78 15.04 1.13
N TRP A 52 -7.37 16.18 1.48
CA TRP A 52 -6.87 17.52 1.08
C TRP A 52 -5.82 18.02 2.06
N GLU A 53 -4.75 17.26 2.24
CA GLU A 53 -3.65 17.64 3.11
C GLU A 53 -2.32 17.60 2.36
N ASN A 54 -1.63 18.74 2.38
CA ASN A 54 -0.34 18.94 1.74
C ASN A 54 0.57 19.91 2.51
N ARG A 55 0.15 20.38 3.70
CA ARG A 55 0.85 21.41 4.47
C ARG A 55 2.23 20.98 4.98
N ARG A 56 2.50 19.67 4.98
CA ARG A 56 3.80 19.06 5.35
C ARG A 56 4.66 18.64 4.17
N SER A 57 4.23 18.94 2.94
CA SER A 57 5.10 18.83 1.78
C SER A 57 6.26 19.82 1.89
N VAL A 58 7.47 19.36 1.59
CA VAL A 58 8.66 20.22 1.47
C VAL A 58 8.49 21.23 0.33
N ARG A 59 7.73 20.88 -0.71
CA ARG A 59 7.41 21.77 -1.81
C ARG A 59 5.98 22.30 -1.63
N PRO A 60 5.79 23.61 -1.39
CA PRO A 60 4.46 24.20 -1.32
C PRO A 60 3.66 23.86 -2.57
N SER A 61 2.45 23.34 -2.38
CA SER A 61 1.48 23.12 -3.44
C SER A 61 0.10 23.57 -3.01
N ASP A 62 -0.76 23.78 -3.98
CA ASP A 62 -2.19 23.97 -3.73
C ASP A 62 -2.82 22.64 -3.30
N ALA A 63 -3.92 22.71 -2.55
CA ALA A 63 -4.65 21.53 -2.12
C ALA A 63 -5.01 20.64 -3.32
N PRO A 64 -4.93 19.31 -3.18
CA PRO A 64 -5.25 18.40 -4.27
C PRO A 64 -6.72 18.52 -4.69
N ASP A 65 -7.01 18.29 -5.97
CA ASP A 65 -8.37 18.23 -6.51
C ASP A 65 -8.58 16.88 -7.21
N PHE A 66 -9.47 16.07 -6.65
CA PHE A 66 -9.74 14.72 -7.13
C PHE A 66 -10.90 14.65 -8.12
N ASN A 67 -11.56 15.76 -8.47
CA ASN A 67 -12.72 15.74 -9.35
C ASN A 67 -12.37 15.21 -10.74
N HIS A 68 -11.27 15.66 -11.32
CA HIS A 68 -10.82 15.16 -12.62
C HIS A 68 -10.42 13.68 -12.57
N LEU A 69 -9.76 13.23 -11.49
CA LEU A 69 -9.46 11.82 -11.28
C LEU A 69 -10.75 10.99 -11.17
N ARG A 70 -11.71 11.42 -10.36
CA ARG A 70 -13.03 10.78 -10.21
C ARG A 70 -13.76 10.70 -11.54
N SER A 71 -13.80 11.79 -12.31
CA SER A 71 -14.40 11.80 -13.65
C SER A 71 -13.77 10.75 -14.57
N GLN A 72 -12.43 10.64 -14.61
CA GLN A 72 -11.76 9.59 -15.37
C GLN A 72 -12.11 8.19 -14.85
N PHE A 73 -12.01 7.95 -13.54
CA PHE A 73 -12.27 6.65 -12.93
C PHE A 73 -13.73 6.19 -13.11
N TYR A 74 -14.70 7.08 -12.88
CA TYR A 74 -16.12 6.81 -13.02
C TYR A 74 -16.51 6.45 -14.47
N SER A 75 -15.78 6.99 -15.45
CA SER A 75 -16.00 6.71 -16.87
C SER A 75 -15.52 5.32 -17.32
N LEU A 76 -14.62 4.68 -16.56
CA LEU A 76 -14.12 3.34 -16.88
C LEU A 76 -15.21 2.29 -16.69
N TYR A 77 -15.10 1.19 -17.43
CA TYR A 77 -15.91 0.00 -17.19
C TYR A 77 -15.26 -0.87 -16.11
N PRO A 78 -16.04 -1.49 -15.22
CA PRO A 78 -15.52 -2.51 -14.33
C PRO A 78 -15.07 -3.73 -15.15
N GLY A 79 -14.11 -4.48 -14.62
CA GLY A 79 -13.83 -5.83 -15.08
C GLY A 79 -14.95 -6.80 -14.72
N ASN A 80 -14.71 -8.11 -14.83
CA ASN A 80 -15.64 -9.13 -14.36
C ASN A 80 -15.58 -9.26 -12.82
N TRP A 81 -15.93 -8.18 -12.14
CA TRP A 81 -15.79 -8.04 -10.70
C TRP A 81 -17.06 -8.43 -9.96
N LYS A 82 -16.90 -8.99 -8.77
CA LYS A 82 -17.97 -9.28 -7.82
C LYS A 82 -17.91 -8.38 -6.58
N ILE A 83 -17.07 -7.36 -6.62
CA ILE A 83 -16.80 -6.46 -5.50
C ILE A 83 -17.69 -5.23 -5.56
N ASN A 84 -18.15 -4.78 -4.41
CA ASN A 84 -18.91 -3.54 -4.26
C ASN A 84 -17.99 -2.41 -3.84
N LEU A 85 -18.15 -1.26 -4.48
CA LEU A 85 -17.34 -0.06 -4.28
C LEU A 85 -18.17 1.03 -3.60
N ALA A 86 -17.50 1.84 -2.77
CA ALA A 86 -18.03 3.11 -2.29
C ALA A 86 -17.01 4.23 -2.48
N ASP A 87 -17.46 5.44 -2.85
CA ASP A 87 -16.69 6.68 -2.74
C ASP A 87 -17.28 7.50 -1.61
N LEU A 88 -16.47 7.72 -0.57
CA LEU A 88 -16.89 8.39 0.67
C LEU A 88 -16.72 9.91 0.59
N GLY A 89 -16.23 10.42 -0.55
CA GLY A 89 -15.90 11.83 -0.72
C GLY A 89 -14.52 12.17 -0.17
N ASP A 90 -14.37 13.34 0.43
CA ASP A 90 -13.07 13.90 0.80
C ASP A 90 -12.98 14.25 2.30
N ILE A 91 -11.78 14.13 2.84
CA ILE A 91 -11.39 14.75 4.11
C ILE A 91 -10.80 16.12 3.79
N GLU A 92 -11.49 17.18 4.20
CA GLU A 92 -11.00 18.56 4.08
C GLU A 92 -9.85 18.83 5.06
N PRO A 93 -8.97 19.82 4.79
CA PRO A 93 -7.89 20.15 5.71
C PRO A 93 -8.45 20.61 7.05
N GLY A 94 -8.03 19.95 8.14
CA GLY A 94 -8.39 20.36 9.50
C GLY A 94 -7.74 21.69 9.90
N ALA A 95 -8.12 22.23 11.06
CA ALA A 95 -7.53 23.48 11.57
C ALA A 95 -6.00 23.34 11.72
N THR A 96 -5.55 22.17 12.15
CA THR A 96 -4.15 21.74 12.17
C THR A 96 -3.95 20.49 11.29
N VAL A 97 -2.69 20.15 11.00
CA VAL A 97 -2.37 18.91 10.25
C VAL A 97 -2.68 17.68 11.09
N GLU A 98 -2.52 17.79 12.41
CA GLU A 98 -2.89 16.77 13.38
C GLU A 98 -4.39 16.44 13.33
N ASP A 99 -5.25 17.44 13.11
CA ASP A 99 -6.69 17.21 12.93
C ASP A 99 -6.98 16.41 11.67
N SER A 100 -6.29 16.71 10.55
CA SER A 100 -6.39 15.93 9.31
C SER A 100 -5.92 14.49 9.52
N TYR A 101 -4.79 14.30 10.22
CA TYR A 101 -4.27 12.97 10.52
C TYR A 101 -5.23 12.16 11.39
N PHE A 102 -5.84 12.79 12.39
CA PHE A 102 -6.82 12.15 13.26
C PHE A 102 -8.04 11.66 12.45
N ALA A 103 -8.54 12.48 11.52
CA ALA A 103 -9.64 12.10 10.63
C ALA A 103 -9.29 10.89 9.75
N VAL A 104 -8.09 10.89 9.14
CA VAL A 104 -7.59 9.76 8.34
C VAL A 104 -7.42 8.51 9.18
N GLN A 105 -6.80 8.62 10.35
CA GLN A 105 -6.61 7.51 11.29
C GLN A 105 -7.95 6.87 11.65
N HIS A 106 -8.92 7.69 12.04
CA HIS A 106 -10.22 7.21 12.48
C HIS A 106 -11.01 6.53 11.35
N LEU A 107 -11.00 7.11 10.15
CA LEU A 107 -11.70 6.54 9.00
C LEU A 107 -11.07 5.21 8.57
N VAL A 108 -9.73 5.15 8.44
CA VAL A 108 -9.02 3.93 8.08
C VAL A 108 -9.25 2.84 9.13
N GLU A 109 -9.16 3.18 10.43
CA GLU A 109 -9.40 2.23 11.52
C GLU A 109 -10.82 1.64 11.45
N SER A 110 -11.85 2.47 11.26
CA SER A 110 -13.23 2.00 11.19
C SER A 110 -13.49 1.12 9.97
N LEU A 111 -12.97 1.50 8.78
CA LEU A 111 -13.12 0.70 7.56
C LEU A 111 -12.42 -0.65 7.68
N VAL A 112 -11.19 -0.67 8.18
CA VAL A 112 -10.43 -1.92 8.37
C VAL A 112 -11.12 -2.86 9.37
N LYS A 113 -11.72 -2.32 10.45
CA LYS A 113 -12.51 -3.14 11.41
C LYS A 113 -13.77 -3.74 10.80
N GLN A 114 -14.30 -3.15 9.73
CA GLN A 114 -15.45 -3.64 8.98
C GLN A 114 -15.05 -4.56 7.81
N ASP A 115 -13.77 -4.96 7.73
CA ASP A 115 -13.20 -5.71 6.60
C ASP A 115 -13.38 -4.99 5.23
N ILE A 116 -13.47 -3.65 5.26
CA ILE A 116 -13.50 -2.80 4.07
C ILE A 116 -12.09 -2.28 3.82
N ILE A 117 -11.60 -2.38 2.59
CA ILE A 117 -10.25 -1.92 2.23
C ILE A 117 -10.31 -0.44 1.83
N PRO A 118 -9.77 0.51 2.63
CA PRO A 118 -9.61 1.88 2.22
C PRO A 118 -8.59 2.03 1.08
N VAL A 119 -9.00 2.76 0.05
CA VAL A 119 -8.13 3.34 -0.99
C VAL A 119 -8.06 4.84 -0.75
N ILE A 120 -6.91 5.29 -0.28
CA ILE A 120 -6.65 6.68 0.10
C ILE A 120 -6.02 7.39 -1.08
N ILE A 121 -6.58 8.53 -1.47
CA ILE A 121 -5.98 9.41 -2.48
C ILE A 121 -5.56 10.68 -1.74
N GLY A 122 -4.28 10.82 -1.48
CA GLY A 122 -3.74 11.87 -0.63
C GLY A 122 -2.98 12.93 -1.42
N GLY A 123 -2.89 14.12 -0.82
CA GLY A 123 -1.88 15.11 -1.19
C GLY A 123 -0.49 14.63 -0.79
N SER A 124 0.11 15.19 0.25
CA SER A 124 1.49 14.88 0.61
C SER A 124 1.66 13.48 1.24
N GLN A 125 2.82 12.86 1.00
CA GLN A 125 3.09 11.47 1.38
C GLN A 125 3.18 11.21 2.89
N ASP A 126 3.37 12.25 3.71
CA ASP A 126 3.34 12.12 5.17
C ASP A 126 2.01 11.57 5.70
N LEU A 127 0.94 11.60 4.92
CA LEU A 127 -0.33 10.92 5.21
C LEU A 127 -0.19 9.41 5.41
N ILE A 128 0.86 8.77 4.90
CA ILE A 128 1.20 7.36 5.22
C ILE A 128 1.38 7.18 6.72
N TYR A 129 1.91 8.19 7.43
CA TYR A 129 1.99 8.16 8.90
C TYR A 129 0.59 7.99 9.50
N ALA A 130 -0.39 8.80 9.09
CA ALA A 130 -1.76 8.68 9.57
C ALA A 130 -2.39 7.31 9.19
N GLN A 131 -2.18 6.83 7.98
CA GLN A 131 -2.60 5.49 7.55
C GLN A 131 -2.01 4.39 8.43
N TYR A 132 -0.72 4.48 8.79
CA TYR A 132 -0.05 3.52 9.68
C TYR A 132 -0.62 3.56 11.09
N ARG A 133 -0.79 4.76 11.66
CA ARG A 133 -1.31 4.94 13.02
C ARG A 133 -2.75 4.47 13.20
N ALA A 134 -3.53 4.35 12.12
CA ALA A 134 -4.85 3.71 12.15
C ALA A 134 -4.82 2.25 12.65
N TYR A 135 -3.67 1.59 12.58
CA TYR A 135 -3.48 0.20 13.03
C TYR A 135 -3.12 0.10 14.51
N ASP A 136 -2.96 1.21 15.23
CA ASP A 136 -2.52 1.23 16.62
C ASP A 136 -3.39 0.39 17.56
N ASN A 137 -4.69 0.35 17.28
CA ASN A 137 -5.70 -0.33 18.09
C ASN A 137 -6.15 -1.67 17.50
N LEU A 138 -5.45 -2.21 16.49
CA LEU A 138 -5.83 -3.45 15.80
C LEU A 138 -5.06 -4.70 16.29
N ASP A 139 -4.37 -4.59 17.43
CA ASP A 139 -3.64 -5.69 18.11
C ASP A 139 -2.75 -6.55 17.20
N GLN A 140 -2.15 -5.95 16.17
CA GLN A 140 -1.26 -6.63 15.23
C GLN A 140 -0.06 -5.77 14.87
N MET A 141 1.11 -6.40 14.81
CA MET A 141 2.24 -5.78 14.14
C MET A 141 1.97 -5.78 12.63
N VAL A 142 2.37 -4.72 11.94
CA VAL A 142 2.08 -4.49 10.53
C VAL A 142 3.35 -4.43 9.69
N ASN A 143 3.23 -4.92 8.45
CA ASN A 143 4.22 -4.70 7.41
C ASN A 143 3.77 -3.55 6.51
N LEU A 144 4.64 -2.56 6.34
CA LEU A 144 4.41 -1.41 5.48
C LEU A 144 5.31 -1.52 4.24
N VAL A 145 4.70 -1.48 3.05
CA VAL A 145 5.43 -1.41 1.79
C VAL A 145 5.18 -0.05 1.16
N ASN A 146 6.25 0.66 0.82
CA ASN A 146 6.18 1.95 0.14
C ASN A 146 6.77 1.82 -1.27
N ILE A 147 5.96 2.11 -2.30
CA ILE A 147 6.41 2.16 -3.70
C ILE A 147 6.89 3.58 -3.95
N ASP A 148 8.20 3.76 -4.07
CA ASP A 148 8.83 5.07 -3.96
C ASP A 148 10.23 5.11 -4.57
N SER A 149 10.63 6.27 -5.07
CA SER A 149 11.99 6.60 -5.47
C SER A 149 12.93 6.90 -4.29
N ARG A 150 12.38 7.28 -3.13
CA ARG A 150 13.06 7.67 -1.89
C ARG A 150 12.67 6.77 -0.71
N PHE A 151 13.48 6.78 0.35
CA PHE A 151 13.15 6.09 1.59
C PHE A 151 12.33 6.93 2.56
N ASP A 152 12.46 8.25 2.51
CA ASP A 152 11.82 9.24 3.39
C ASP A 152 12.02 8.98 4.89
N LEU A 153 13.18 8.45 5.25
CA LEU A 153 13.61 8.26 6.64
C LEU A 153 13.74 9.60 7.34
N GLY A 154 14.51 10.52 6.75
CA GLY A 154 14.76 11.85 7.29
C GLY A 154 15.33 11.85 8.71
N ASP A 155 15.26 13.01 9.36
CA ASP A 155 15.71 13.20 10.74
C ASP A 155 14.53 13.07 11.70
N ALA A 156 14.49 11.98 12.46
CA ALA A 156 13.41 11.65 13.38
C ALA A 156 13.22 12.69 14.51
N GLU A 157 14.23 13.51 14.81
CA GLU A 157 14.12 14.58 15.82
C GLU A 157 13.43 15.84 15.27
N LYS A 158 13.36 15.98 13.94
CA LYS A 158 12.71 17.12 13.29
C LYS A 158 11.20 16.90 13.15
N ALA A 159 10.52 17.96 12.72
CA ALA A 159 9.12 17.87 12.33
C ALA A 159 8.97 16.91 11.14
N ILE A 160 7.85 16.19 11.13
CA ILE A 160 7.47 15.32 10.02
C ILE A 160 7.20 16.13 8.75
N SER A 161 7.64 15.57 7.63
CA SER A 161 7.44 16.05 6.27
C SER A 161 7.23 14.86 5.35
N ASN A 162 6.85 15.12 4.11
CA ASN A 162 6.76 14.06 3.09
C ASN A 162 8.10 13.36 2.81
N HIS A 163 9.25 13.93 3.22
CA HIS A 163 10.58 13.28 3.12
C HIS A 163 11.12 12.72 4.46
N SER A 164 10.33 12.72 5.55
CA SER A 164 10.84 12.32 6.88
C SER A 164 9.84 11.54 7.74
N TYR A 165 8.72 11.10 7.16
CA TYR A 165 7.66 10.45 7.92
C TYR A 165 8.04 9.03 8.36
N VAL A 166 8.92 8.33 7.63
CA VAL A 166 9.32 6.97 8.00
C VAL A 166 10.13 6.97 9.29
N GLY A 167 11.00 7.96 9.49
CA GLY A 167 11.73 8.14 10.75
C GLY A 167 10.78 8.24 11.95
N LYS A 168 9.65 8.95 11.81
CA LYS A 168 8.61 9.04 12.83
C LYS A 168 7.88 7.72 13.08
N ILE A 169 7.58 6.95 12.04
CA ILE A 169 6.99 5.61 12.17
C ILE A 169 7.88 4.71 13.04
N VAL A 170 9.21 4.84 12.90
CA VAL A 170 10.18 4.02 13.65
C VAL A 170 10.29 4.43 15.12
N VAL A 171 10.29 5.73 15.44
CA VAL A 171 10.60 6.22 16.80
C VAL A 171 9.36 6.49 17.67
N ASP A 172 8.21 6.79 17.07
CA ASP A 172 7.02 7.19 17.81
C ASP A 172 6.23 5.96 18.31
N GLN A 173 5.79 6.01 19.57
CA GLN A 173 4.95 4.96 20.16
C GLN A 173 3.49 5.07 19.71
N PRO A 174 2.77 3.94 19.52
CA PRO A 174 3.20 2.56 19.79
C PRO A 174 4.00 1.92 18.64
N TYR A 175 4.93 1.03 19.02
CA TYR A 175 5.79 0.31 18.08
C TYR A 175 5.07 -0.89 17.48
N ASN A 176 4.31 -0.65 16.41
CA ASN A 176 3.56 -1.69 15.70
C ASN A 176 4.19 -2.07 14.34
N LEU A 177 5.21 -1.37 13.87
CA LEU A 177 5.92 -1.70 12.64
C LEU A 177 6.79 -2.95 12.83
N PHE A 178 6.48 -4.05 12.13
CA PHE A 178 7.34 -5.22 12.07
C PHE A 178 8.38 -5.10 10.95
N ASN A 179 7.92 -4.69 9.77
CA ASN A 179 8.78 -4.54 8.60
C ASN A 179 8.39 -3.32 7.78
N TYR A 180 9.40 -2.61 7.30
CA TYR A 180 9.28 -1.61 6.27
C TYR A 180 10.01 -2.10 5.03
N THR A 181 9.37 -1.94 3.87
CA THR A 181 9.96 -2.28 2.58
C THR A 181 9.77 -1.12 1.61
N THR A 182 10.85 -0.68 0.96
CA THR A 182 10.77 0.27 -0.15
C THR A 182 10.93 -0.44 -1.48
N VAL A 183 10.05 -0.17 -2.43
CA VAL A 183 10.04 -0.75 -3.78
C VAL A 183 10.23 0.35 -4.81
N GLY A 184 11.30 0.24 -5.60
CA GLY A 184 11.56 1.19 -6.70
C GLY A 184 12.53 2.31 -6.36
N TYR A 185 13.24 2.22 -5.23
CA TYR A 185 14.14 3.31 -4.82
C TYR A 185 15.25 3.52 -5.86
N GLN A 186 15.71 4.76 -5.94
CA GLN A 186 16.75 5.17 -6.88
C GLN A 186 17.95 5.69 -6.09
N THR A 187 19.11 5.05 -6.24
CA THR A 187 20.30 5.33 -5.41
C THR A 187 20.72 6.80 -5.42
N TYR A 188 20.52 7.52 -6.52
CA TYR A 188 20.89 8.94 -6.62
C TYR A 188 19.93 9.90 -5.90
N PHE A 189 18.78 9.41 -5.40
CA PHE A 189 17.87 10.18 -4.55
C PHE A 189 18.01 9.85 -3.06
N ASN A 190 18.83 8.87 -2.70
CA ASN A 190 18.98 8.39 -1.33
C ASN A 190 20.46 8.48 -0.91
N SER A 191 20.73 8.97 0.29
CA SER A 191 22.11 9.07 0.79
C SER A 191 22.68 7.67 1.10
N GLN A 192 24.00 7.53 1.11
CA GLN A 192 24.62 6.24 1.50
C GLN A 192 24.33 5.91 2.97
N GLU A 193 24.28 6.93 3.82
CA GLU A 193 23.92 6.81 5.23
C GLU A 193 22.48 6.29 5.41
N GLU A 194 21.53 6.74 4.58
CA GLU A 194 20.15 6.23 4.59
C GLU A 194 20.07 4.77 4.13
N ILE A 195 20.82 4.39 3.09
CA ILE A 195 20.91 3.00 2.62
C ILE A 195 21.49 2.10 3.71
N GLU A 196 22.57 2.54 4.37
CA GLU A 196 23.14 1.82 5.51
C GLU A 196 22.17 1.71 6.69
N LEU A 197 21.37 2.75 6.93
CA LEU A 197 20.37 2.75 7.99
C LEU A 197 19.26 1.73 7.71
N MET A 198 18.78 1.63 6.46
CA MET A 198 17.83 0.58 6.06
C MET A 198 18.34 -0.81 6.38
N GLU A 199 19.60 -1.11 6.06
CA GLU A 199 20.24 -2.39 6.37
C GLU A 199 20.38 -2.64 7.88
N ARG A 200 20.80 -1.63 8.64
CA ARG A 200 20.94 -1.74 10.11
C ARG A 200 19.61 -1.96 10.82
N LEU A 201 18.52 -1.42 10.28
CA LEU A 201 17.15 -1.64 10.77
C LEU A 201 16.54 -2.95 10.23
N PHE A 202 17.31 -3.72 9.44
CA PHE A 202 16.87 -4.93 8.75
C PHE A 202 15.65 -4.69 7.85
N PHE A 203 15.46 -3.49 7.34
CA PHE A 203 14.43 -3.18 6.34
C PHE A 203 14.82 -3.70 4.96
N GLU A 204 13.82 -3.84 4.11
CA GLU A 204 13.99 -4.32 2.75
C GLU A 204 13.94 -3.13 1.78
N ALA A 205 14.80 -3.12 0.76
CA ALA A 205 14.85 -2.05 -0.21
C ALA A 205 15.18 -2.62 -1.59
N TYR A 206 14.26 -2.49 -2.54
CA TYR A 206 14.38 -3.01 -3.90
C TYR A 206 14.60 -1.86 -4.89
N ARG A 207 15.71 -1.90 -5.64
CA ARG A 207 16.03 -0.82 -6.59
C ARG A 207 15.09 -0.86 -7.79
N LEU A 208 14.81 0.29 -8.38
CA LEU A 208 13.98 0.37 -9.60
C LEU A 208 14.41 -0.64 -10.68
N GLY A 209 15.71 -0.70 -11.00
CA GLY A 209 16.22 -1.58 -12.05
C GLY A 209 16.08 -3.09 -11.74
N GLU A 210 16.07 -3.46 -10.47
CA GLU A 210 15.80 -4.84 -10.04
C GLU A 210 14.33 -5.18 -10.25
N VAL A 211 13.44 -4.31 -9.77
CA VAL A 211 11.98 -4.49 -9.88
C VAL A 211 11.50 -4.49 -11.33
N THR A 212 12.06 -3.63 -12.20
CA THR A 212 11.65 -3.58 -13.61
C THR A 212 12.25 -4.71 -14.45
N SER A 213 13.33 -5.35 -14.00
CA SER A 213 13.89 -6.52 -14.67
C SER A 213 12.98 -7.74 -14.55
N ASP A 214 12.36 -7.92 -13.38
CA ASP A 214 11.30 -8.91 -13.14
C ASP A 214 10.34 -8.42 -12.05
N ILE A 215 9.19 -7.92 -12.49
CA ILE A 215 8.16 -7.39 -11.60
C ILE A 215 7.48 -8.48 -10.75
N SER A 216 7.58 -9.75 -11.17
CA SER A 216 6.96 -10.87 -10.44
C SER A 216 7.60 -11.12 -9.08
N LEU A 217 8.87 -10.68 -8.91
CA LEU A 217 9.58 -10.69 -7.63
C LEU A 217 8.85 -9.90 -6.53
N MET A 218 7.97 -8.97 -6.91
CA MET A 218 7.22 -8.15 -5.96
C MET A 218 5.98 -8.83 -5.39
N GLU A 219 5.48 -9.92 -6.01
CA GLU A 219 4.29 -10.62 -5.51
C GLU A 219 4.47 -11.09 -4.06
N PRO A 220 5.58 -11.77 -3.67
CA PRO A 220 5.78 -12.19 -2.29
C PRO A 220 5.95 -11.00 -1.32
N ILE A 221 6.46 -9.87 -1.81
CA ILE A 221 6.63 -8.65 -1.02
C ILE A 221 5.26 -8.11 -0.62
N PHE A 222 4.38 -7.87 -1.60
CA PHE A 222 3.02 -7.38 -1.36
C PHE A 222 2.14 -8.41 -0.64
N ARG A 223 2.34 -9.71 -0.86
CA ARG A 223 1.64 -10.79 -0.12
C ARG A 223 1.93 -10.74 1.39
N SER A 224 3.08 -10.17 1.78
CA SER A 224 3.44 -9.98 3.19
C SER A 224 2.94 -8.65 3.79
N ALA A 225 2.51 -7.70 2.95
CA ALA A 225 2.14 -6.34 3.36
C ALA A 225 0.76 -6.30 4.03
N ASN A 226 0.62 -5.42 5.02
CA ASN A 226 -0.67 -5.01 5.58
C ASN A 226 -1.11 -3.67 5.00
N ILE A 227 -0.15 -2.75 4.90
CA ILE A 227 -0.31 -1.36 4.47
C ILE A 227 0.58 -1.17 3.24
N VAL A 228 0.02 -0.57 2.20
CA VAL A 228 0.82 -0.13 1.04
C VAL A 228 0.61 1.34 0.77
N GLY A 229 1.72 2.08 0.65
CA GLY A 229 1.76 3.44 0.12
C GLY A 229 2.41 3.44 -1.27
N MET A 230 1.94 4.32 -2.13
CA MET A 230 2.51 4.56 -3.46
C MET A 230 2.72 6.05 -3.65
N ASP A 231 3.99 6.46 -3.77
CA ASP A 231 4.35 7.80 -4.21
C ASP A 231 4.28 7.89 -5.74
N LEU A 232 3.48 8.82 -6.25
CA LEU A 232 3.43 9.12 -7.68
C LEU A 232 4.78 9.66 -8.23
N GLY A 233 5.67 10.14 -7.36
CA GLY A 233 7.06 10.49 -7.67
C GLY A 233 7.94 9.30 -8.08
N ALA A 234 7.50 8.07 -7.83
CA ALA A 234 8.16 6.85 -8.34
C ALA A 234 7.91 6.60 -9.83
N ILE A 235 6.90 7.26 -10.42
CA ILE A 235 6.50 7.08 -11.82
C ILE A 235 7.31 8.02 -12.71
N ASP A 236 7.73 7.53 -13.89
CA ASP A 236 8.46 8.38 -14.82
C ASP A 236 7.57 9.54 -15.34
N SER A 237 8.21 10.69 -15.57
CA SER A 237 7.49 11.90 -16.03
C SER A 237 6.85 11.75 -17.41
N SER A 238 7.30 10.81 -18.24
CA SER A 238 6.73 10.57 -19.56
C SER A 238 5.37 9.86 -19.49
N ALA A 239 5.19 8.97 -18.51
CA ALA A 239 3.93 8.31 -18.22
C ALA A 239 2.92 9.26 -17.55
N MET A 240 3.40 10.13 -16.65
CA MET A 240 2.54 11.09 -15.96
C MET A 240 2.20 12.33 -16.81
N ASN A 241 3.09 12.73 -17.72
CA ASN A 241 3.03 14.03 -18.41
C ASN A 241 2.89 15.21 -17.42
N SER A 242 3.60 15.13 -16.30
CA SER A 242 3.56 16.12 -15.21
C SER A 242 4.94 16.74 -14.99
N ALA A 243 4.98 18.08 -14.99
CA ALA A 243 6.18 18.86 -14.65
C ALA A 243 6.39 19.00 -13.12
N TYR A 244 5.58 18.33 -12.30
CA TYR A 244 5.75 18.36 -10.85
C TYR A 244 6.93 17.47 -10.42
N PHE A 245 6.90 16.18 -10.78
CA PHE A 245 7.90 15.20 -10.33
C PHE A 245 9.25 15.32 -11.04
N ASN A 246 9.27 15.82 -12.28
CA ASN A 246 10.49 16.11 -13.06
C ASN A 246 11.57 15.00 -13.06
N SER A 247 11.18 13.73 -12.90
CA SER A 247 12.09 12.59 -13.01
C SER A 247 11.95 11.92 -14.37
N PRO A 248 13.02 11.78 -15.17
CA PRO A 248 12.96 11.06 -16.45
C PRO A 248 12.90 9.54 -16.26
N ASN A 249 13.29 9.03 -15.08
CA ASN A 249 13.33 7.61 -14.79
C ASN A 249 12.40 7.28 -13.62
N GLY A 250 11.65 6.20 -13.77
CA GLY A 250 10.68 5.72 -12.81
C GLY A 250 9.95 4.51 -13.40
N PHE A 251 8.93 4.03 -12.70
CA PHE A 251 8.03 3.04 -13.26
C PHE A 251 7.24 3.66 -14.43
N ASN A 252 7.11 2.91 -15.51
CA ASN A 252 6.16 3.29 -16.56
C ASN A 252 4.72 2.90 -16.18
N GLY A 253 3.75 3.34 -16.98
CA GLY A 253 2.34 3.08 -16.71
C GLY A 253 1.96 1.59 -16.60
N ARG A 254 2.63 0.70 -17.34
CA ARG A 254 2.36 -0.76 -17.28
C ARG A 254 2.91 -1.36 -15.99
N GLU A 255 4.11 -0.97 -15.61
CA GLU A 255 4.78 -1.47 -14.39
C GLU A 255 4.02 -1.03 -13.14
N ILE A 256 3.66 0.25 -13.02
CA ILE A 256 2.97 0.74 -11.82
C ILE A 256 1.58 0.11 -11.67
N CYS A 257 0.86 -0.12 -12.79
CA CYS A 257 -0.41 -0.84 -12.79
C CYS A 257 -0.23 -2.31 -12.39
N ALA A 258 0.84 -2.97 -12.84
CA ALA A 258 1.13 -4.35 -12.46
C ALA A 258 1.48 -4.47 -10.97
N LEU A 259 2.27 -3.54 -10.41
CA LEU A 259 2.51 -3.47 -8.96
C LEU A 259 1.20 -3.28 -8.20
N SER A 260 0.37 -2.33 -8.62
CA SER A 260 -0.95 -2.07 -8.01
C SER A 260 -1.86 -3.29 -8.03
N ARG A 261 -1.84 -4.06 -9.13
CA ARG A 261 -2.54 -5.34 -9.23
C ARG A 261 -2.04 -6.36 -8.21
N TYR A 262 -0.72 -6.50 -8.02
CA TYR A 262 -0.17 -7.39 -6.99
C TYR A 262 -0.54 -6.95 -5.57
N VAL A 263 -0.58 -5.63 -5.30
CA VAL A 263 -1.08 -5.08 -4.04
C VAL A 263 -2.53 -5.52 -3.81
N GLY A 264 -3.39 -5.44 -4.84
CA GLY A 264 -4.78 -5.87 -4.76
C GLY A 264 -4.95 -7.38 -4.49
N ILE A 265 -4.16 -8.22 -5.16
CA ILE A 265 -4.22 -9.69 -5.06
C ILE A 265 -3.83 -10.21 -3.67
N SER A 266 -3.05 -9.45 -2.91
CA SER A 266 -2.62 -9.84 -1.57
C SER A 266 -3.80 -9.98 -0.62
N ASP A 267 -4.03 -11.20 -0.11
CA ASP A 267 -5.06 -11.47 0.91
C ASP A 267 -4.80 -10.75 2.25
N LYS A 268 -3.62 -10.13 2.44
CA LYS A 268 -3.20 -9.47 3.69
C LYS A 268 -3.27 -7.94 3.63
N VAL A 269 -3.20 -7.36 2.43
CA VAL A 269 -3.32 -5.90 2.25
C VAL A 269 -4.72 -5.46 2.68
N SER A 270 -4.75 -4.58 3.67
CA SER A 270 -5.97 -4.05 4.28
C SER A 270 -6.11 -2.55 4.10
N SER A 271 -5.08 -1.83 3.63
CA SER A 271 -5.19 -0.45 3.19
C SER A 271 -4.18 -0.15 2.08
N PHE A 272 -4.59 0.69 1.12
CA PHE A 272 -3.76 1.13 0.01
C PHE A 272 -3.88 2.65 -0.14
N GLY A 273 -2.74 3.35 -0.20
CA GLY A 273 -2.71 4.80 -0.37
C GLY A 273 -1.89 5.22 -1.59
N ILE A 274 -2.39 6.21 -2.31
CA ILE A 274 -1.73 6.86 -3.46
C ILE A 274 -1.48 8.32 -3.07
N TYR A 275 -0.22 8.74 -3.10
CA TYR A 275 0.26 9.99 -2.53
C TYR A 275 1.05 10.84 -3.52
N GLU A 276 1.35 12.06 -3.11
CA GLU A 276 1.89 13.16 -3.90
C GLU A 276 0.98 13.58 -5.07
N TYR A 277 -0.33 13.30 -4.96
CA TYR A 277 -1.30 13.82 -5.92
C TYR A 277 -1.41 15.35 -5.77
N GLN A 278 -1.49 16.06 -6.89
CA GLN A 278 -1.51 17.53 -6.94
C GLN A 278 -2.77 18.03 -7.65
N GLU A 279 -3.20 19.27 -7.37
CA GLU A 279 -4.40 19.88 -8.00
C GLU A 279 -4.45 19.72 -9.53
N LYS A 280 -3.31 19.92 -10.20
CA LYS A 280 -3.23 19.99 -11.68
C LYS A 280 -2.24 18.99 -12.26
N MET A 281 -2.48 17.70 -12.05
CA MET A 281 -1.65 16.64 -12.65
C MET A 281 -1.85 16.50 -14.18
N GLY A 282 -2.99 16.97 -14.70
CA GLY A 282 -3.37 16.83 -16.11
C GLY A 282 -4.10 15.53 -16.42
N SER A 283 -4.77 15.46 -17.58
CA SER A 283 -5.67 14.36 -17.95
C SER A 283 -4.99 13.00 -18.03
N LEU A 284 -3.75 12.94 -18.53
CA LEU A 284 -2.99 11.68 -18.65
C LEU A 284 -2.61 11.12 -17.27
N SER A 285 -2.10 11.96 -16.35
CA SER A 285 -1.85 11.55 -14.96
C SER A 285 -3.12 11.06 -14.28
N ASN A 286 -4.24 11.80 -14.42
CA ASN A 286 -5.52 11.42 -13.82
C ASN A 286 -6.04 10.09 -14.34
N MET A 287 -5.89 9.84 -15.66
CA MET A 287 -6.22 8.54 -16.24
C MET A 287 -5.31 7.43 -15.71
N LEU A 288 -4.00 7.67 -15.58
CA LEU A 288 -3.08 6.67 -15.05
C LEU A 288 -3.39 6.33 -13.58
N VAL A 289 -3.67 7.33 -12.74
CA VAL A 289 -4.09 7.09 -11.34
C VAL A 289 -5.43 6.35 -11.29
N ALA A 290 -6.38 6.67 -12.18
CA ALA A 290 -7.62 5.90 -12.31
C ALA A 290 -7.35 4.43 -12.68
N GLN A 291 -6.38 4.16 -13.56
CA GLN A 291 -5.97 2.81 -13.93
C GLN A 291 -5.26 2.08 -12.79
N ILE A 292 -4.43 2.76 -12.01
CA ILE A 292 -3.81 2.20 -10.79
C ILE A 292 -4.92 1.72 -9.85
N ILE A 293 -5.89 2.58 -9.52
CA ILE A 293 -7.04 2.21 -8.68
C ILE A 293 -7.81 1.03 -9.32
N TRP A 294 -8.04 1.07 -10.63
CA TRP A 294 -8.73 -0.01 -11.36
C TRP A 294 -8.01 -1.36 -11.24
N TYR A 295 -6.70 -1.41 -11.41
CA TYR A 295 -5.92 -2.65 -11.32
C TYR A 295 -5.77 -3.16 -9.89
N PHE A 296 -5.71 -2.26 -8.90
CA PHE A 296 -5.83 -2.65 -7.49
C PHE A 296 -7.16 -3.36 -7.22
N ILE A 297 -8.27 -2.75 -7.65
CA ILE A 297 -9.64 -3.29 -7.52
C ILE A 297 -9.78 -4.64 -8.24
N GLU A 298 -9.22 -4.76 -9.45
CA GLU A 298 -9.15 -6.05 -10.15
C GLU A 298 -8.38 -7.09 -9.32
N GLY A 299 -7.24 -6.71 -8.74
CA GLY A 299 -6.46 -7.59 -7.88
C GLY A 299 -7.25 -8.09 -6.68
N VAL A 300 -8.00 -7.20 -6.01
CA VAL A 300 -8.87 -7.55 -4.88
C VAL A 300 -9.92 -8.57 -5.29
N ASN A 301 -10.53 -8.42 -6.48
CA ASN A 301 -11.50 -9.38 -7.01
C ASN A 301 -10.92 -10.80 -7.21
N TYR A 302 -9.61 -10.91 -7.45
CA TYR A 302 -8.91 -12.18 -7.65
C TYR A 302 -8.21 -12.72 -6.39
N ARG A 303 -8.52 -12.17 -5.21
CA ARG A 303 -8.05 -12.71 -3.93
C ARG A 303 -8.47 -14.16 -3.75
N SER A 304 -7.50 -14.97 -3.33
CA SER A 304 -7.65 -16.41 -3.15
C SER A 304 -8.08 -16.80 -1.74
N ASN A 305 -7.93 -15.89 -0.76
CA ASN A 305 -8.16 -16.11 0.66
C ASN A 305 -7.41 -17.34 1.23
N GLU A 306 -6.16 -17.56 0.79
CA GLU A 306 -5.33 -18.70 1.19
C GLU A 306 -4.73 -18.55 2.60
N ASN A 307 -4.88 -17.39 3.23
CA ASN A 307 -4.35 -17.12 4.56
C ASN A 307 -5.09 -17.86 5.70
N THR A 308 -6.04 -18.74 5.40
CA THR A 308 -6.80 -19.51 6.41
C THR A 308 -6.00 -20.70 6.96
N ILE A 309 -6.23 -21.05 8.23
CA ILE A 309 -5.59 -22.20 8.90
C ILE A 309 -5.91 -23.52 8.17
N SER A 310 -7.09 -23.65 7.56
CA SER A 310 -7.44 -24.81 6.74
C SER A 310 -6.57 -24.94 5.51
N ALA A 311 -6.33 -23.85 4.77
CA ALA A 311 -5.48 -23.88 3.57
C ALA A 311 -4.06 -24.37 3.89
N LYS A 312 -3.51 -23.98 5.05
CA LYS A 312 -2.17 -24.39 5.50
C LYS A 312 -2.02 -25.89 5.77
N LYS A 313 -3.10 -26.63 6.03
CA LYS A 313 -3.03 -28.10 6.25
C LYS A 313 -2.76 -28.88 4.98
N GLU A 314 -3.00 -28.28 3.82
CA GLU A 314 -2.86 -28.92 2.51
C GLU A 314 -1.54 -28.56 1.81
N PHE A 315 -0.70 -27.75 2.46
CA PHE A 315 0.57 -27.31 1.86
C PHE A 315 1.59 -28.45 1.79
N ILE A 316 2.29 -28.52 0.66
CA ILE A 316 3.37 -29.48 0.46
C ILE A 316 4.62 -28.93 1.14
N LYS A 317 5.21 -29.71 2.05
CA LYS A 317 6.38 -29.32 2.85
C LYS A 317 7.67 -29.81 2.19
N TYR A 318 8.63 -28.91 2.02
CA TYR A 318 10.00 -29.20 1.56
C TYR A 318 10.99 -28.81 2.65
N GLN A 319 12.01 -29.65 2.88
CA GLN A 319 13.05 -29.38 3.88
C GLN A 319 14.40 -29.34 3.15
N VAL A 320 15.10 -28.22 3.29
CA VAL A 320 16.37 -27.97 2.62
C VAL A 320 17.44 -27.76 3.69
N PRO A 321 18.31 -28.76 3.91
CA PRO A 321 19.48 -28.60 4.78
C PRO A 321 20.49 -27.63 4.15
N ILE A 322 20.87 -26.59 4.88
CA ILE A 322 21.92 -25.63 4.50
C ILE A 322 22.80 -25.41 5.71
N ASP A 323 24.09 -25.75 5.58
CA ASP A 323 25.05 -25.76 6.69
C ASP A 323 24.49 -26.50 7.93
N ASP A 324 24.35 -25.81 9.06
CA ASP A 324 23.84 -26.34 10.34
C ASP A 324 22.33 -26.10 10.53
N GLU A 325 21.64 -25.57 9.52
CA GLU A 325 20.21 -25.23 9.58
C GLU A 325 19.37 -26.02 8.58
N VAL A 326 18.07 -26.15 8.87
CA VAL A 326 17.12 -26.77 7.95
C VAL A 326 16.04 -25.74 7.63
N LEU A 327 16.08 -25.22 6.41
CA LEU A 327 15.04 -24.33 5.90
C LEU A 327 13.81 -25.15 5.53
N VAL A 328 12.65 -24.70 5.98
CA VAL A 328 11.37 -25.38 5.74
C VAL A 328 10.53 -24.54 4.81
N PHE A 329 10.30 -25.03 3.60
CA PHE A 329 9.46 -24.40 2.60
C PHE A 329 8.10 -25.08 2.52
N PHE A 330 7.09 -24.31 2.13
CA PHE A 330 5.72 -24.75 1.90
C PHE A 330 5.24 -24.27 0.54
N LYS A 331 4.64 -25.16 -0.26
CA LYS A 331 3.99 -24.84 -1.53
C LYS A 331 2.48 -25.06 -1.43
N SER A 332 1.67 -24.07 -1.81
CA SER A 332 0.23 -24.27 -2.00
C SER A 332 0.01 -25.08 -3.28
N PRO A 333 -0.65 -26.25 -3.23
CA PRO A 333 -1.01 -26.98 -4.44
C PRO A 333 -2.11 -26.28 -5.25
N TYR A 334 -2.83 -25.32 -4.66
CA TYR A 334 -3.91 -24.59 -5.30
C TYR A 334 -3.39 -23.39 -6.11
N SER A 335 -2.63 -22.50 -5.49
CA SER A 335 -2.09 -21.30 -6.15
C SER A 335 -0.69 -21.47 -6.72
N GLY A 336 0.04 -22.52 -6.32
CA GLY A 336 1.46 -22.70 -6.66
C GLY A 336 2.39 -21.78 -5.87
N ARG A 337 1.86 -20.92 -4.98
CA ARG A 337 2.65 -19.97 -4.18
C ARG A 337 3.51 -20.66 -3.13
N TRP A 338 4.59 -19.98 -2.77
CA TRP A 338 5.58 -20.47 -1.82
C TRP A 338 5.66 -19.63 -0.54
N TRP A 339 6.03 -20.29 0.54
CA TRP A 339 6.38 -19.70 1.82
C TRP A 339 7.57 -20.42 2.44
N ILE A 340 8.33 -19.72 3.26
CA ILE A 340 9.38 -20.27 4.11
C ILE A 340 9.03 -20.06 5.58
N GLU A 341 9.30 -21.05 6.42
CA GLU A 341 9.10 -20.98 7.87
C GLU A 341 10.19 -20.13 8.52
N ILE A 342 9.80 -19.11 9.28
CA ILE A 342 10.75 -18.39 10.15
C ILE A 342 10.76 -19.09 11.51
N PRO A 343 11.94 -19.57 11.99
CA PRO A 343 12.05 -20.17 13.31
C PRO A 343 11.70 -19.15 14.40
N PHE A 344 10.92 -19.58 15.39
CA PHE A 344 10.48 -18.73 16.49
C PHE A 344 11.27 -19.01 17.77
N SER A 345 11.87 -17.97 18.35
CA SER A 345 12.48 -18.00 19.68
C SER A 345 11.44 -17.55 20.70
N SER A 346 10.96 -18.48 21.54
CA SER A 346 9.83 -18.28 22.46
C SER A 346 9.99 -17.22 23.56
N ASN A 347 11.14 -16.54 23.64
CA ASN A 347 11.55 -15.80 24.84
C ASN A 347 11.45 -14.27 24.76
N VAL A 348 11.07 -13.68 23.61
CA VAL A 348 11.25 -12.22 23.40
C VAL A 348 9.96 -11.41 23.19
N ASN A 349 8.87 -11.98 22.64
CA ASN A 349 7.70 -11.15 22.30
C ASN A 349 6.34 -11.85 22.39
N THR A 350 5.46 -11.41 23.30
CA THR A 350 4.10 -11.96 23.50
C THR A 350 3.09 -11.58 22.41
N LYS A 351 3.43 -10.64 21.50
CA LYS A 351 2.59 -10.23 20.36
C LYS A 351 2.75 -11.17 19.14
N LEU A 352 3.89 -11.83 18.97
CA LEU A 352 4.16 -12.78 17.88
C LEU A 352 3.88 -14.21 18.37
N LYS A 353 2.63 -14.67 18.35
CA LYS A 353 2.25 -15.95 19.00
C LYS A 353 2.45 -17.23 18.17
N ARG A 354 3.04 -17.23 16.97
CA ARG A 354 3.08 -18.44 16.10
C ARG A 354 4.30 -18.51 15.16
N HIS A 355 4.66 -19.74 14.77
CA HIS A 355 5.45 -20.04 13.58
C HIS A 355 4.91 -19.20 12.41
N THR A 356 5.72 -18.26 11.95
CA THR A 356 5.31 -17.30 10.92
C THR A 356 5.83 -17.76 9.58
N LEU A 357 4.92 -17.85 8.61
CA LEU A 357 5.26 -18.17 7.22
C LEU A 357 5.58 -16.86 6.51
N LEU A 358 6.79 -16.75 5.99
CA LEU A 358 7.21 -15.63 5.14
C LEU A 358 6.92 -15.99 3.68
N PRO A 359 6.12 -15.20 2.95
CA PRO A 359 5.92 -15.41 1.52
C PRO A 359 7.25 -15.35 0.78
N CYS A 360 7.51 -16.34 -0.08
CA CYS A 360 8.70 -16.38 -0.93
C CYS A 360 8.32 -16.82 -2.35
N SER A 361 9.31 -16.81 -3.25
CA SER A 361 9.22 -17.31 -4.61
C SER A 361 9.63 -18.79 -4.69
N GLU A 362 9.40 -19.40 -5.84
CA GLU A 362 9.97 -20.71 -6.16
C GLU A 362 11.50 -20.61 -6.36
N GLU A 363 11.97 -19.48 -6.89
CA GLU A 363 13.40 -19.19 -7.07
C GLU A 363 14.16 -19.26 -5.73
N ASP A 364 13.61 -18.66 -4.66
CA ASP A 364 14.18 -18.73 -3.31
C ASP A 364 14.39 -20.17 -2.83
N TYR A 365 13.48 -21.09 -3.19
CA TYR A 365 13.60 -22.51 -2.87
C TYR A 365 14.70 -23.19 -3.71
N LEU A 366 14.80 -22.85 -4.99
CA LEU A 366 15.83 -23.39 -5.89
C LEU A 366 17.24 -22.90 -5.49
N GLU A 367 17.37 -21.63 -5.12
CA GLU A 367 18.61 -21.06 -4.60
C GLU A 367 19.02 -21.69 -3.26
N ALA A 368 18.05 -21.91 -2.36
CA ALA A 368 18.27 -22.66 -1.13
C ALA A 368 18.81 -24.07 -1.39
N CYS A 369 18.30 -24.76 -2.41
CA CYS A 369 18.84 -26.06 -2.82
C CYS A 369 20.31 -25.98 -3.28
N ASN A 370 20.74 -24.81 -3.76
CA ASN A 370 22.12 -24.50 -4.14
C ASN A 370 22.96 -23.92 -2.98
N GLN A 371 22.54 -24.11 -1.73
CA GLN A 371 23.22 -23.64 -0.52
C GLN A 371 23.27 -22.10 -0.38
N VAL A 372 22.31 -21.39 -0.97
CA VAL A 372 22.17 -19.95 -0.82
C VAL A 372 20.97 -19.64 0.09
N ILE A 373 21.22 -19.00 1.23
CA ILE A 373 20.14 -18.63 2.16
C ILE A 373 19.42 -17.38 1.63
N PRO A 374 18.07 -17.41 1.48
CA PRO A 374 17.32 -16.23 1.04
C PRO A 374 17.49 -15.05 2.00
N GLU A 375 17.88 -13.89 1.46
CA GLU A 375 18.21 -12.70 2.26
C GLU A 375 17.02 -12.22 3.10
N ARG A 376 15.81 -12.23 2.53
CA ARG A 376 14.57 -11.85 3.23
C ARG A 376 14.31 -12.71 4.46
N TRP A 377 14.57 -14.01 4.36
CA TRP A 377 14.43 -14.93 5.48
C TRP A 377 15.48 -14.64 6.55
N TYR A 378 16.73 -14.37 6.15
CA TYR A 378 17.80 -14.00 7.08
C TYR A 378 17.50 -12.70 7.85
N LYS A 379 17.04 -11.65 7.14
CA LYS A 379 16.60 -10.38 7.75
C LYS A 379 15.44 -10.59 8.72
N ALA A 380 14.43 -11.37 8.32
CA ALA A 380 13.29 -11.68 9.19
C ALA A 380 13.67 -12.49 10.43
N LYS A 381 14.62 -13.43 10.30
CA LYS A 381 15.17 -14.19 11.44
C LYS A 381 15.89 -13.27 12.42
N ARG A 382 16.79 -12.40 11.95
CA ARG A 382 17.52 -11.44 12.80
C ARG A 382 16.59 -10.52 13.59
N LYS A 383 15.51 -10.05 12.97
CA LYS A 383 14.48 -9.24 13.67
C LYS A 383 13.79 -9.94 14.81
N ASN A 384 13.67 -11.27 14.76
CA ASN A 384 13.05 -12.06 15.83
C ASN A 384 14.05 -12.45 16.94
N GLU A 385 15.36 -12.29 16.70
CA GLU A 385 16.42 -12.56 17.67
C GLU A 385 16.76 -11.34 18.54
N VAL A 386 16.54 -10.13 18.01
CA VAL A 386 16.68 -8.85 18.71
C VAL A 386 15.41 -8.56 19.51
#